data_AF-A0AA38LGH8-F1
#
_entry.id   AF-A0AA38LGH8-F1
#
_cell.length_a   1.000
_cell.length_b   1.000
_cell.length_c   1.000
_cell.angle_alpha   90.00
_cell.angle_beta   90.00
_cell.angle_gamma   90.00
#
_symmetry.space_group_name_H-M   'P 1'
#
loop_
_entity.id
_entity.type
_entity.pdbx_description
1 polymer ?
#
loop_
_entity_poly.entity_id
_entity_poly.type
_entity_poly.pdbx_seq_one_letter_code
_entity_poly.pdbx_strand_id
1 'polypeptide(L)'
;GACGYESFATTVNGGAVATASDKIYREGVGCGACYQIRCTNPAICAKSGVKIVVTDYSKSNQTDFVLSTRSFSMLAQPTKAAKLVKMGIADVEYKRVPCEYPGKNMTVKIDKSSSYPYFLAVQFLYQGGQTDITGVEVAQVGTSSWKYMTRNHGAVWSMEKPPMGELSVRLLVTSGYDGYWVW
;
A
#
# COMPACT_ATOMS: atom_id res chain seq x y z
N GLY A 1 -5.07 10.24 0.69
CA GLY A 1 -4.00 9.81 1.59
C GLY A 1 -2.64 10.02 0.98
N ALA A 2 -1.61 9.97 1.81
CA ALA A 2 -0.20 10.14 1.48
C ALA A 2 0.32 9.18 0.40
N CYS A 3 -0.30 8.01 0.23
CA CYS A 3 0.07 7.08 -0.84
C CYS A 3 -0.33 7.53 -2.26
N GLY A 4 -1.17 8.55 -2.41
CA GLY A 4 -1.55 9.07 -3.73
C GLY A 4 -2.64 8.27 -4.45
N TYR A 5 -3.15 7.17 -3.90
CA TYR A 5 -4.12 6.29 -4.58
C TYR A 5 -5.51 6.92 -4.87
N GLU A 6 -5.83 8.08 -4.32
CA GLU A 6 -7.13 8.74 -4.53
C GLU A 6 -8.32 7.81 -4.22
N SER A 7 -9.31 7.74 -5.11
CA SER A 7 -10.49 6.86 -4.98
C SER A 7 -10.15 5.36 -5.02
N PHE A 8 -8.98 4.98 -5.54
CA PHE A 8 -8.57 3.57 -5.49
C PHE A 8 -8.35 3.10 -4.04
N ALA A 9 -7.93 4.00 -3.15
CA ALA A 9 -7.73 3.69 -1.74
C ALA A 9 -8.99 3.17 -1.04
N THR A 10 -10.19 3.53 -1.49
CA THR A 10 -11.44 3.12 -0.82
C THR A 10 -11.98 1.78 -1.31
N THR A 11 -11.48 1.29 -2.45
CA THR A 11 -12.00 0.09 -3.12
C THR A 11 -11.01 -1.06 -3.13
N VAL A 12 -9.71 -0.77 -3.02
CA VAL A 12 -8.67 -1.80 -2.95
C VAL A 12 -8.93 -2.76 -1.78
N ASN A 13 -8.76 -4.06 -2.04
CA ASN A 13 -8.97 -5.12 -1.05
C ASN A 13 -10.37 -5.08 -0.40
N GLY A 14 -11.41 -4.73 -1.18
CA GLY A 14 -12.78 -4.63 -0.67
C GLY A 14 -12.98 -3.53 0.37
N GLY A 15 -12.11 -2.51 0.38
CA GLY A 15 -12.10 -1.44 1.36
C GLY A 15 -11.41 -1.81 2.68
N ALA A 16 -10.78 -2.99 2.77
CA ALA A 16 -9.96 -3.34 3.91
C ALA A 16 -8.58 -2.68 3.81
N VAL A 17 -8.52 -1.44 4.28
CA VAL A 17 -7.35 -0.56 4.19
C VAL A 17 -6.99 0.05 5.54
N ALA A 18 -5.74 0.51 5.64
CA ALA A 18 -5.23 1.18 6.82
C ALA A 18 -4.33 2.36 6.46
N THR A 19 -4.30 3.35 7.35
CA THR A 19 -3.16 4.26 7.45
C THR A 19 -2.09 3.58 8.29
N ALA A 20 -0.81 3.91 8.04
CA ALA A 20 0.31 3.28 8.73
C ALA A 20 1.22 4.31 9.39
N SER A 21 1.86 3.91 10.49
CA SER A 21 2.93 4.66 11.14
C SER A 21 4.17 4.77 10.25
N ASP A 22 5.10 5.64 10.64
CA ASP A 22 6.31 5.93 9.90
C ASP A 22 7.16 4.67 9.57
N LYS A 23 7.33 3.79 10.55
CA LYS A 23 8.13 2.55 10.40
C LYS A 23 7.57 1.58 9.34
N ILE A 24 6.27 1.63 9.07
CA ILE A 24 5.61 0.81 8.04
C ILE A 24 5.51 1.57 6.72
N TYR A 25 5.12 2.86 6.79
CA TYR A 25 4.96 3.72 5.61
C TYR A 25 6.28 3.93 4.86
N ARG A 26 7.42 4.07 5.57
CA ARG A 26 8.78 4.17 5.02
C ARG A 26 8.87 5.14 3.84
N GLU A 27 8.46 6.39 4.08
CA GLU A 27 8.46 7.46 3.06
C GLU A 27 7.72 7.08 1.75
N GLY A 28 6.71 6.22 1.85
CA GLY A 28 5.89 5.78 0.71
C GLY A 28 6.32 4.45 0.11
N VAL A 29 7.46 3.88 0.50
CA VAL A 29 7.86 2.52 0.08
C VAL A 29 6.83 1.48 0.56
N GLY A 30 6.23 1.68 1.74
CA GLY A 30 5.19 0.81 2.29
C GLY A 30 3.80 0.98 1.66
N CYS A 31 3.60 1.93 0.75
CA CYS A 31 2.30 2.09 0.09
C CYS A 31 1.95 0.86 -0.75
N GLY A 32 0.73 0.37 -0.58
CA GLY A 32 0.25 -0.85 -1.24
C GLY A 32 0.69 -2.13 -0.55
N ALA A 33 1.51 -2.08 0.50
CA ALA A 33 1.91 -3.26 1.26
C ALA A 33 0.70 -3.89 1.99
N CYS A 34 0.66 -5.21 2.00
CA CYS A 34 -0.38 -5.98 2.69
C CYS A 34 0.10 -6.53 4.02
N TYR A 35 -0.77 -6.44 5.03
CA TYR A 35 -0.52 -6.98 6.35
C TYR A 35 -1.69 -7.83 6.81
N GLN A 36 -1.38 -8.96 7.44
CA GLN A 36 -2.34 -9.69 8.25
C GLN A 36 -2.25 -9.13 9.68
N ILE A 37 -3.37 -8.65 10.22
CA ILE A 37 -3.45 -8.08 11.57
C ILE A 37 -4.41 -8.92 12.41
N ARG A 38 -4.04 -9.21 13.66
CA ARG A 38 -4.89 -9.90 14.64
C ARG A 38 -4.82 -9.15 15.96
N CYS A 39 -5.95 -9.00 16.65
CA CYS A 39 -5.92 -8.46 18.00
C CYS A 39 -5.62 -9.57 19.02
N THR A 40 -5.02 -9.20 20.15
CA THR A 40 -4.43 -10.14 21.10
C THR A 40 -5.35 -10.55 22.25
N ASN A 41 -6.42 -9.78 22.51
CA ASN A 41 -7.36 -10.08 23.60
C ASN A 41 -8.27 -11.29 23.28
N PRO A 42 -8.07 -12.47 23.89
CA PRO A 42 -8.79 -13.69 23.52
C PRO A 42 -10.30 -13.63 23.82
N ALA A 43 -10.74 -12.74 24.73
CA ALA A 43 -12.15 -12.57 25.07
C ALA A 43 -12.95 -11.80 24.01
N ILE A 44 -12.27 -11.13 23.08
CA ILE A 44 -12.87 -10.25 22.07
C ILE A 44 -12.46 -10.68 20.65
N CYS A 45 -11.20 -11.05 20.48
CA CYS A 45 -10.55 -11.19 19.19
C CYS A 45 -10.97 -12.42 18.42
N ALA A 46 -11.10 -12.27 17.11
CA ALA A 46 -11.23 -13.36 16.16
C ALA A 46 -9.84 -13.89 15.82
N LYS A 47 -9.69 -15.22 15.75
CA LYS A 47 -8.42 -15.87 15.39
C LYS A 47 -7.97 -15.57 13.96
N SER A 48 -8.91 -15.28 13.06
CA SER A 48 -8.59 -14.99 11.65
C SER A 48 -7.88 -13.64 11.51
N GLY A 49 -8.33 -12.62 12.25
CA GLY A 49 -7.93 -11.24 12.03
C GLY A 49 -8.41 -10.70 10.68
N VAL A 50 -7.73 -9.67 10.16
CA VAL A 50 -8.03 -9.02 8.88
C VAL A 50 -6.75 -8.79 8.06
N LYS A 51 -6.85 -9.04 6.75
CA LYS A 51 -5.82 -8.63 5.76
C LYS A 51 -6.13 -7.22 5.31
N ILE A 52 -5.19 -6.29 5.47
CA ILE A 52 -5.34 -4.89 5.06
C ILE A 52 -4.31 -4.51 3.99
N VAL A 53 -4.57 -3.40 3.31
CA VAL A 53 -3.63 -2.71 2.42
C VAL A 53 -3.30 -1.34 3.00
N VAL A 54 -2.02 -0.98 3.04
CA VAL A 54 -1.57 0.36 3.45
C VAL A 54 -1.85 1.35 2.34
N THR A 55 -2.70 2.35 2.61
CA THR A 55 -3.11 3.36 1.63
C THR A 55 -2.88 4.79 2.09
N ASP A 56 -2.38 4.97 3.31
CA ASP A 56 -2.13 6.29 3.88
C ASP A 56 -1.06 6.24 4.97
N TYR A 57 -0.66 7.42 5.41
CA TYR A 57 0.29 7.65 6.50
C TYR A 57 -0.43 8.31 7.69
N SER A 58 -0.08 7.88 8.89
CA SER A 58 -0.49 8.52 10.14
C SER A 58 0.74 8.94 10.93
N LYS A 59 0.75 10.18 11.41
CA LYS A 59 1.77 10.71 12.33
C LYS A 59 1.62 10.18 13.77
N SER A 60 0.73 9.20 14.01
CA SER A 60 0.53 8.60 15.33
C SER A 60 1.83 7.97 15.82
N ASN A 61 2.22 8.32 17.05
CA ASN A 61 3.30 7.66 17.78
C ASN A 61 2.78 6.57 18.72
N GLN A 62 1.45 6.38 18.80
CA GLN A 62 0.82 5.41 19.70
C GLN A 62 0.36 4.14 18.98
N THR A 63 0.13 4.21 17.67
CA THR A 63 -0.46 3.12 16.91
C THR A 63 0.26 2.90 15.59
N ASP A 64 0.46 1.62 15.26
CA ASP A 64 1.12 1.23 14.02
C ASP A 64 0.19 1.34 12.81
N PHE A 65 -1.11 1.15 13.04
CA PHE A 65 -2.15 1.20 12.02
C PHE A 65 -3.37 1.96 12.53
N VAL A 66 -4.02 2.71 11.64
CA VAL A 66 -5.40 3.16 11.83
C VAL A 66 -6.25 2.52 10.74
N LEU A 67 -7.11 1.61 11.15
CA LEU A 67 -7.96 0.83 10.25
C LEU A 67 -9.28 1.56 10.02
N SER A 68 -9.92 1.30 8.87
CA SER A 68 -11.34 1.67 8.70
C SER A 68 -12.19 1.01 9.79
N THR A 69 -13.31 1.63 10.19
CA THR A 69 -14.23 1.05 11.20
C THR A 69 -14.67 -0.37 10.83
N ARG A 70 -14.87 -0.62 9.53
CA ARG A 70 -15.23 -1.95 9.00
C ARG A 70 -14.10 -2.96 9.21
N SER A 71 -12.86 -2.60 8.90
CA SER A 71 -11.70 -3.49 9.09
C SER A 71 -11.38 -3.71 10.56
N PHE A 72 -11.50 -2.65 11.38
CA PHE A 72 -11.26 -2.74 12.82
C PHE A 72 -12.27 -3.67 13.50
N SER A 73 -13.55 -3.63 13.11
CA SER A 73 -14.57 -4.51 13.67
C SER A 73 -14.35 -5.99 13.34
N MET A 74 -13.72 -6.29 12.19
CA MET A 74 -13.37 -7.66 11.76
C MET A 74 -12.22 -8.28 12.58
N LEU A 75 -11.51 -7.49 13.39
CA LEU A 75 -10.53 -8.04 14.34
C LEU A 75 -11.21 -8.79 15.49
N ALA A 76 -12.48 -8.49 15.78
CA ALA A 76 -13.25 -9.12 16.84
C ALA A 76 -14.15 -10.25 16.31
N GLN A 77 -14.57 -11.12 17.22
CA GLN A 77 -15.68 -12.03 16.99
C GLN A 77 -16.95 -11.23 16.64
N PRO A 78 -17.85 -11.73 15.77
CA PRO A 78 -19.03 -10.97 15.33
C PRO A 78 -19.88 -10.39 16.47
N THR A 79 -20.06 -11.15 17.56
CA THR A 79 -20.84 -10.72 18.74
C THR A 79 -20.11 -9.69 19.62
N LYS A 80 -18.81 -9.46 19.38
CA LYS A 80 -17.95 -8.53 20.13
C LYS A 80 -17.46 -7.34 19.29
N ALA A 81 -17.79 -7.31 17.99
CA ALA A 81 -17.41 -6.26 17.05
C ALA A 81 -17.79 -4.85 17.55
N ALA A 82 -19.03 -4.64 17.98
CA ALA A 82 -19.48 -3.35 18.51
C ALA A 82 -18.72 -2.93 19.78
N LYS A 83 -18.36 -3.90 20.64
CA LYS A 83 -17.55 -3.65 21.84
C LYS A 83 -16.15 -3.19 21.47
N LEU A 84 -15.50 -3.88 20.53
CA LEU A 84 -14.17 -3.51 20.04
C LEU A 84 -14.18 -2.11 19.42
N VAL A 85 -15.14 -1.83 18.53
CA VAL A 85 -15.29 -0.50 17.91
C VAL A 85 -15.48 0.59 18.96
N LYS A 86 -16.27 0.33 20.03
CA LYS A 86 -16.45 1.27 21.14
C LYS A 86 -15.18 1.50 21.96
N MET A 87 -14.29 0.50 22.07
CA MET A 87 -12.99 0.65 22.72
C MET A 87 -12.04 1.55 21.93
N GLY A 88 -12.16 1.58 20.59
CA GLY A 88 -11.43 2.47 19.69
C GLY A 88 -9.95 2.12 19.48
N ILE A 89 -9.32 1.42 20.42
CA ILE A 89 -7.94 0.95 20.35
C ILE A 89 -7.86 -0.52 20.75
N ALA A 90 -6.90 -1.26 20.18
CA ALA A 90 -6.66 -2.65 20.49
C ALA A 90 -5.18 -2.98 20.28
N ASP A 91 -4.62 -3.76 21.18
CA ASP A 91 -3.31 -4.37 20.99
C ASP A 91 -3.41 -5.44 19.90
N VAL A 92 -2.43 -5.41 18.98
CA VAL A 92 -2.43 -6.26 17.80
C VAL A 92 -1.06 -6.89 17.58
N GLU A 93 -1.07 -8.10 17.04
CA GLU A 93 0.06 -8.69 16.34
C GLU A 93 -0.17 -8.51 14.83
N TYR A 94 0.89 -8.27 14.07
CA TYR A 94 0.79 -8.16 12.63
C TYR A 94 1.99 -8.75 11.91
N LYS A 95 1.76 -9.22 10.68
CA LYS A 95 2.83 -9.67 9.79
C LYS A 95 2.59 -9.18 8.38
N ARG A 96 3.68 -8.87 7.69
CA ARG A 96 3.63 -8.58 6.25
C ARG A 96 3.26 -9.86 5.50
N VAL A 97 2.37 -9.76 4.53
CA VAL A 97 1.91 -10.88 3.70
C VAL A 97 1.86 -10.49 2.23
N PRO A 98 1.88 -11.45 1.30
CA PRO A 98 1.67 -11.18 -0.11
C PRO A 98 0.32 -10.50 -0.39
N CYS A 99 0.35 -9.45 -1.22
CA CYS A 99 -0.85 -8.89 -1.81
C CYS A 99 -1.36 -9.76 -2.94
N GLU A 100 -2.67 -10.02 -2.97
CA GLU A 100 -3.32 -10.87 -3.96
C GLU A 100 -4.50 -10.10 -4.56
N TYR A 101 -4.51 -9.98 -5.87
CA TYR A 101 -5.57 -9.29 -6.61
C TYR A 101 -6.09 -10.20 -7.73
N PRO A 102 -6.97 -11.18 -7.41
CA PRO A 102 -7.46 -12.14 -8.39
C PRO A 102 -8.08 -11.48 -9.62
N GLY A 103 -7.70 -11.93 -10.81
CA GLY A 103 -8.21 -11.39 -12.08
C GLY A 103 -7.76 -9.96 -12.38
N LYS A 104 -6.76 -9.42 -11.67
CA LYS A 104 -6.18 -8.11 -11.92
C LYS A 104 -4.70 -8.23 -12.24
N ASN A 105 -4.26 -7.48 -13.25
CA ASN A 105 -2.85 -7.27 -13.53
C ASN A 105 -2.38 -5.97 -12.87
N MET A 106 -1.08 -5.89 -12.61
CA MET A 106 -0.46 -4.63 -12.21
C MET A 106 -0.75 -3.56 -13.27
N THR A 107 -1.20 -2.40 -12.82
CA THR A 107 -1.63 -1.30 -13.69
C THR A 107 -0.76 -0.09 -13.46
N VAL A 108 -0.22 0.49 -14.54
CA VAL A 108 0.44 1.80 -14.51
C VAL A 108 -0.63 2.85 -14.77
N LYS A 109 -0.92 3.68 -13.76
CA LYS A 109 -1.87 4.79 -13.86
C LYS A 109 -1.09 6.08 -14.05
N ILE A 110 -1.45 6.88 -15.06
CA ILE A 110 -0.96 8.24 -15.19
C ILE A 110 -1.56 9.09 -14.07
N ASP A 111 -0.70 9.71 -13.26
CA ASP A 111 -1.12 10.61 -12.20
C ASP A 111 -1.62 11.93 -12.78
N LYS A 112 -2.63 12.52 -12.14
CA LYS A 112 -3.24 13.79 -12.57
C LYS A 112 -2.27 14.97 -12.58
N SER A 113 -1.16 14.89 -11.85
CA SER A 113 -0.10 15.91 -11.86
C SER A 113 0.78 15.86 -13.11
N SER A 114 0.64 14.83 -13.96
CA SER A 114 1.33 14.77 -15.25
C SER A 114 0.95 15.94 -16.14
N SER A 115 1.93 16.48 -16.85
CA SER A 115 1.77 17.59 -17.79
C SER A 115 2.57 17.29 -19.04
N TYR A 116 1.92 16.75 -20.06
CA TYR A 116 2.56 16.44 -21.33
C TYR A 116 2.95 17.73 -22.07
N PRO A 117 4.13 17.82 -22.70
CA PRO A 117 5.21 16.81 -22.78
C PRO A 117 6.29 16.92 -21.68
N TYR A 118 6.14 17.81 -20.71
CA TYR A 118 7.25 18.25 -19.86
C TYR A 118 7.42 17.46 -18.56
N PHE A 119 6.35 16.84 -18.04
CA PHE A 119 6.34 16.17 -16.76
C PHE A 119 5.46 14.91 -16.82
N LEU A 120 6.02 13.78 -16.40
CA LEU A 120 5.30 12.52 -16.29
C LEU A 120 5.32 12.06 -14.83
N ALA A 121 4.15 11.81 -14.28
CA ALA A 121 3.97 11.17 -12.99
C ALA A 121 3.08 9.93 -13.14
N VAL A 122 3.46 8.83 -12.51
CA VAL A 122 2.76 7.54 -12.59
C VAL A 122 2.61 6.91 -11.21
N GLN A 123 1.59 6.07 -11.09
CA GLN A 123 1.33 5.23 -9.93
C GLN A 123 1.20 3.77 -10.36
N PHE A 124 1.59 2.87 -9.48
CA PHE A 124 1.45 1.43 -9.68
C PHE A 124 0.32 0.90 -8.81
N LEU A 125 -0.72 0.36 -9.45
CA LEU A 125 -1.87 -0.24 -8.79
C LEU A 125 -1.79 -1.76 -8.92
N TYR A 126 -2.44 -2.45 -7.98
CA TYR A 126 -2.50 -3.92 -7.93
C TYR A 126 -1.11 -4.58 -7.95
N GLN A 127 -0.13 -3.98 -7.27
CA GLN A 127 1.18 -4.58 -7.08
C GLN A 127 1.03 -5.87 -6.25
N GLY A 128 1.19 -7.02 -6.90
CA GLY A 128 1.06 -8.31 -6.25
C GLY A 128 2.30 -8.74 -5.47
N GLY A 129 2.12 -9.77 -4.64
CA GLY A 129 3.20 -10.39 -3.89
C GLY A 129 3.61 -9.60 -2.65
N GLN A 130 4.72 -10.02 -2.04
CA GLN A 130 5.34 -9.32 -0.91
C GLN A 130 6.56 -8.55 -1.41
N THR A 131 6.30 -7.49 -2.17
CA THR A 131 7.32 -6.73 -2.89
C THR A 131 7.29 -5.24 -2.52
N ASP A 132 8.45 -4.61 -2.52
CA ASP A 132 8.61 -3.15 -2.49
C ASP A 132 9.16 -2.71 -3.86
N ILE A 133 8.51 -1.75 -4.54
CA ILE A 133 9.12 -1.09 -5.71
C ILE A 133 10.12 -0.09 -5.16
N THR A 134 11.41 -0.29 -5.42
CA THR A 134 12.50 0.56 -4.93
C THR A 134 13.13 1.43 -6.02
N GLY A 135 12.84 1.14 -7.28
CA GLY A 135 13.28 1.94 -8.43
C GLY A 135 12.33 1.79 -9.61
N VAL A 136 12.23 2.84 -10.41
CA VAL A 136 11.40 2.87 -11.63
C VAL A 136 12.20 3.55 -12.71
N GLU A 137 12.23 2.95 -13.89
CA GLU A 137 12.90 3.51 -15.06
C GLU A 137 11.99 3.47 -16.28
N VAL A 138 12.16 4.47 -17.14
CA VAL A 138 11.38 4.67 -18.35
C VAL A 138 12.32 4.84 -19.55
N ALA A 139 11.96 4.23 -20.67
CA ALA A 139 12.61 4.43 -21.96
C ALA A 139 11.54 4.54 -23.06
N GLN A 140 11.91 5.13 -24.20
CA GLN A 140 11.10 4.99 -25.40
C GLN A 140 11.22 3.55 -25.92
N VAL A 141 10.11 2.97 -26.37
CA VAL A 141 10.09 1.63 -27.00
C VAL A 141 11.12 1.56 -28.13
N GLY A 142 11.91 0.48 -28.15
CA GLY A 142 12.97 0.27 -29.13
C GLY A 142 14.31 0.94 -28.81
N THR A 143 14.43 1.61 -27.65
CA THR A 143 15.68 2.25 -27.21
C THR A 143 16.23 1.58 -25.94
N SER A 144 17.55 1.67 -25.74
CA SER A 144 18.23 1.26 -24.50
C SER A 144 18.50 2.44 -23.55
N SER A 145 17.98 3.63 -23.87
CA SER A 145 18.20 4.88 -23.13
C SER A 145 17.26 5.02 -21.93
N TRP A 146 17.45 4.17 -20.93
CA TRP A 146 16.66 4.16 -19.71
C TRP A 146 16.99 5.35 -18.80
N LYS A 147 15.94 5.95 -18.24
CA LYS A 147 16.04 7.08 -17.29
C LYS A 147 15.28 6.75 -16.02
N TYR A 148 15.90 7.03 -14.88
CA TYR A 148 15.26 6.88 -13.58
C TYR A 148 14.13 7.88 -13.37
N MET A 149 13.05 7.40 -12.76
CA MET A 149 12.05 8.25 -12.12
C MET A 149 12.41 8.45 -10.65
N THR A 150 11.96 9.55 -10.07
CA THR A 150 12.09 9.85 -8.65
C THR A 150 10.78 9.55 -7.94
N ARG A 151 10.82 8.92 -6.77
CA ARG A 151 9.62 8.81 -5.92
C ARG A 151 9.30 10.20 -5.40
N ASN A 152 8.17 10.75 -5.83
CA ASN A 152 7.72 12.08 -5.44
C ASN A 152 7.11 12.04 -4.03
N HIS A 153 6.06 11.23 -3.86
CA HIS A 153 5.43 10.98 -2.57
C HIS A 153 4.65 9.66 -2.64
N GLY A 154 4.60 8.92 -1.54
CA GLY A 154 3.80 7.70 -1.47
C GLY A 154 4.18 6.69 -2.57
N ALA A 155 3.17 6.28 -3.35
CA ALA A 155 3.33 5.39 -4.51
C ALA A 155 3.50 6.14 -5.86
N VAL A 156 3.64 7.47 -5.84
CA VAL A 156 3.77 8.31 -7.05
C VAL A 156 5.24 8.46 -7.43
N TRP A 157 5.56 8.10 -8.67
CA TRP A 157 6.87 8.26 -9.30
C TRP A 157 6.80 9.30 -10.40
N SER A 158 7.79 10.20 -10.49
CA SER A 158 7.80 11.25 -11.50
C SER A 158 9.15 11.46 -12.17
N MET A 159 9.11 12.04 -13.36
CA MET A 159 10.30 12.52 -14.06
C MET A 159 9.99 13.79 -14.87
N GLU A 160 10.99 14.65 -14.98
CA GLU A 160 11.00 15.77 -15.91
C GLU A 160 11.47 15.32 -17.29
N LYS A 161 10.99 15.98 -18.35
CA LYS A 161 11.39 15.75 -19.75
C LYS A 161 11.35 14.24 -20.11
N PRO A 162 10.18 13.59 -19.97
CA PRO A 162 10.01 12.19 -20.34
C PRO A 162 10.36 11.95 -21.82
N PRO A 163 10.76 10.73 -22.22
CA PRO A 163 10.89 10.39 -23.64
C PRO A 163 9.58 10.61 -24.39
N MET A 164 9.67 10.92 -25.68
CA MET A 164 8.49 11.07 -26.55
C MET A 164 8.08 9.71 -27.14
N GLY A 165 6.80 9.56 -27.48
CA GLY A 165 6.26 8.35 -28.11
C GLY A 165 5.88 7.26 -27.11
N GLU A 166 5.81 6.02 -27.59
CA GLU A 166 5.47 4.87 -26.76
C GLU A 166 6.57 4.57 -25.73
N LEU A 167 6.16 4.28 -24.49
CA LEU A 167 7.06 4.13 -23.35
C LEU A 167 7.12 2.68 -22.86
N SER A 168 8.33 2.24 -22.55
CA SER A 168 8.60 1.03 -21.75
C SER A 168 8.90 1.44 -20.32
N VAL A 169 8.31 0.74 -19.35
CA VAL A 169 8.52 0.95 -17.92
C VAL A 169 9.13 -0.31 -17.32
N ARG A 170 10.21 -0.18 -16.54
CA ARG A 170 10.78 -1.28 -15.76
C ARG A 170 10.85 -0.91 -14.28
N LEU A 171 10.65 -1.90 -13.43
CA LEU A 171 10.61 -1.74 -11.98
C LEU A 171 11.72 -2.55 -11.34
N LEU A 172 12.44 -1.93 -10.42
CA LEU A 172 13.29 -2.63 -9.48
C LEU A 172 12.45 -2.95 -8.25
N VAL A 173 12.36 -4.24 -7.92
CA VAL A 173 11.59 -4.72 -6.77
C VAL A 173 12.49 -5.47 -5.80
N THR A 174 12.26 -5.26 -4.50
CA THR A 174 12.84 -6.09 -3.44
C THR A 174 11.76 -6.95 -2.82
N SER A 175 11.97 -8.25 -2.75
CA SER A 175 11.10 -9.16 -2.01
C SER A 175 11.55 -9.24 -0.54
N GLY A 176 10.60 -9.24 0.39
CA GLY A 176 10.88 -9.57 1.78
C GLY A 176 10.67 -11.06 2.02
N TYR A 177 11.72 -11.79 2.38
CA TYR A 177 11.61 -13.16 2.88
C TYR A 177 11.15 -13.18 4.35
N ASP A 178 10.29 -14.15 4.66
CA ASP A 178 9.87 -14.68 5.96
C ASP A 178 9.07 -13.74 6.89
N GLY A 179 7.74 -13.83 6.77
CA GLY A 179 6.77 -13.11 7.59
C GLY A 179 6.66 -13.66 9.01
N TYR A 180 7.57 -13.25 9.88
CA TYR A 180 7.37 -13.37 11.33
C TYR A 180 6.31 -12.38 11.81
N TRP A 181 5.56 -12.78 12.84
CA TRP A 181 4.69 -11.85 13.54
C TRP A 181 5.54 -10.83 14.28
N VAL A 182 5.20 -9.56 14.12
CA VAL A 182 5.70 -8.49 14.97
C VAL A 182 4.71 -8.38 16.13
N TRP A 183 5.23 -8.63 17.33
CA TRP A 183 4.55 -8.52 18.62
C TRP A 183 4.87 -7.18 19.28
#